data_AF-A0A5K1CRT0-F1
#
_entry.id   AF-A0A5K1CRT0-F1
#
_cell.length_a   1.000
_cell.length_b   1.000
_cell.length_c   1.000
_cell.angle_alpha   90.00
_cell.angle_beta   90.00
_cell.angle_gamma   90.00
#
_symmetry.space_group_name_H-M   'P 1'
#
loop_
_entity.id
_entity.type
_entity.pdbx_description
1 polymer ?
#
loop_
_entity_poly.entity_id
_entity_poly.type
_entity_poly.pdbx_seq_one_letter_code
_entity_poly.pdbx_strand_id
1 'polypeptide(L)'
;VSEDNIRNLFSKAYRTAPSIAFVDEIDTIASKRDNLQREMERRIVTQLLTCMDQTIPLVLLVKILIQTSGKKPGYVLVIGATNRPDAVDPALRRPGRFDREIS
;
A
#
# COMPACT_ATOMS: atom_id res chain seq x y z
N VAL A 1 0.51 -15.73 -0.06
CA VAL A 1 -0.22 -14.49 0.32
C VAL A 1 -1.51 -14.43 -0.50
N SER A 2 -2.63 -14.01 0.08
CA SER A 2 -3.91 -13.85 -0.64
C SER A 2 -4.27 -12.36 -0.79
N GLU A 3 -5.10 -12.06 -1.78
CA GLU A 3 -5.65 -10.70 -2.00
C GLU A 3 -6.42 -10.21 -0.77
N ASP A 4 -7.18 -11.09 -0.11
CA ASP A 4 -7.95 -10.76 1.09
C ASP A 4 -7.06 -10.38 2.28
N ASN A 5 -5.90 -11.02 2.43
CA ASN A 5 -4.96 -10.66 3.48
C ASN A 5 -4.42 -9.24 3.30
N ILE A 6 -4.11 -8.83 2.06
CA ILE A 6 -3.67 -7.46 1.76
C ILE A 6 -4.81 -6.49 2.07
N ARG A 7 -6.03 -6.77 1.60
CA ARG A 7 -7.19 -5.91 1.86
C ARG A 7 -7.46 -5.73 3.35
N ASN A 8 -7.37 -6.82 4.12
CA ASN A 8 -7.57 -6.80 5.57
C ASN A 8 -6.46 -6.03 6.30
N LEU A 9 -5.20 -6.16 5.88
CA LEU A 9 -4.07 -5.41 6.43
C LEU A 9 -4.29 -3.89 6.30
N PHE A 10 -4.58 -3.43 5.08
CA PHE A 10 -4.84 -2.02 4.82
C PHE A 10 -6.10 -1.51 5.54
N SER A 11 -7.19 -2.29 5.52
CA SER A 11 -8.43 -1.96 6.23
C SER A 11 -8.19 -1.79 7.74
N LYS A 12 -7.41 -2.69 8.35
CA LYS A 12 -7.03 -2.62 9.76
C LYS A 12 -6.20 -1.36 10.03
N ALA A 13 -5.18 -1.09 9.21
CA ALA A 13 -4.33 0.08 9.35
C ALA A 13 -5.13 1.39 9.26
N TYR A 14 -6.07 1.50 8.32
CA TYR A 14 -6.95 2.67 8.18
C TYR A 14 -7.91 2.84 9.37
N ARG A 15 -8.45 1.74 9.91
CA ARG A 15 -9.34 1.77 11.08
C ARG A 15 -8.62 2.20 12.35
N THR A 16 -7.34 1.88 12.48
CA THR A 16 -6.51 2.21 13.65
C THR A 16 -5.63 3.44 13.43
N ALA A 17 -5.95 4.30 12.45
CA ALA A 17 -5.14 5.47 12.16
C ALA A 17 -5.08 6.42 13.39
N PRO A 18 -3.90 6.99 13.74
CA PRO A 18 -2.63 6.93 13.01
C PRO A 18 -1.89 5.59 13.16
N SER A 19 -1.42 5.01 12.05
CA SER A 19 -0.75 3.71 12.05
C SER A 19 0.36 3.59 11.00
N ILE A 20 1.24 2.61 11.18
CA ILE A 20 2.31 2.28 10.23
C ILE A 20 2.08 0.85 9.74
N ALA A 21 2.02 0.66 8.43
CA ALA A 21 2.01 -0.64 7.77
C ALA A 21 3.41 -0.94 7.24
N PHE A 22 4.10 -1.90 7.85
CA PHE A 22 5.43 -2.33 7.43
C PHE A 22 5.33 -3.63 6.63
N VAL A 23 5.95 -3.64 5.46
CA VAL A 23 6.02 -4.80 4.55
C VAL A 23 7.49 -5.10 4.29
N ASP A 24 7.99 -6.14 4.94
CA ASP A 24 9.32 -6.66 4.66
C ASP A 24 9.32 -7.53 3.39
N GLU A 25 10.47 -7.66 2.76
CA GLU A 25 10.68 -8.40 1.52
C GLU A 25 9.59 -8.10 0.47
N ILE A 26 9.29 -6.82 0.26
CA ILE A 26 8.16 -6.41 -0.59
C ILE A 26 8.29 -6.94 -2.02
N ASP A 27 9.50 -7.15 -2.52
CA ASP A 27 9.78 -7.77 -3.82
C ASP A 27 9.16 -9.18 -3.97
N THR A 28 8.90 -9.91 -2.89
CA THR A 28 8.24 -11.22 -2.93
C THR A 28 6.78 -11.15 -3.37
N ILE A 29 6.08 -10.05 -3.05
CA ILE A 29 4.66 -9.83 -3.38
C ILE A 29 4.45 -8.79 -4.47
N ALA A 30 5.49 -7.99 -4.77
CA ALA A 30 5.46 -6.83 -5.63
C ALA A 30 6.41 -6.95 -6.84
N SER A 31 6.75 -8.17 -7.25
CA SER A 31 7.66 -8.40 -8.38
C SER A 31 7.11 -7.89 -9.72
N LYS A 32 8.02 -7.56 -10.65
CA LYS A 32 7.68 -7.19 -12.04
C LYS A 32 6.74 -8.20 -12.69
N ARG A 33 5.66 -7.71 -13.31
CA ARG A 33 4.60 -8.52 -13.94
C ARG A 33 5.09 -9.47 -15.04
N ASP A 34 6.18 -9.11 -15.71
CA ASP A 34 6.82 -9.92 -16.75
C ASP A 34 7.52 -11.16 -16.17
N ASN A 35 7.98 -11.08 -14.92
CA ASN A 35 8.59 -12.20 -14.20
C ASN A 35 7.55 -13.09 -13.48
N LEU A 36 6.29 -12.66 -13.41
CA LEU A 36 5.23 -13.42 -12.74
C LEU A 36 4.65 -14.47 -13.70
N GLN A 37 5.08 -15.73 -13.52
CA GLN A 37 4.53 -16.86 -14.27
C GLN A 37 3.13 -17.25 -13.80
N ARG A 38 2.73 -16.85 -12.59
CA ARG A 38 1.45 -17.24 -11.99
C ARG A 38 0.48 -16.07 -12.01
N GLU A 39 -0.69 -16.31 -12.61
CA GLU A 39 -1.80 -15.34 -12.64
C GLU A 39 -2.18 -14.85 -11.24
N MET A 40 -2.12 -15.74 -10.25
CA MET A 40 -2.37 -15.42 -8.85
C MET A 40 -1.46 -14.32 -8.31
N GLU A 41 -0.16 -14.33 -8.64
CA GLU A 41 0.79 -13.31 -8.16
C GLU A 41 0.50 -11.94 -8.78
N ARG A 42 0.12 -11.92 -10.06
CA ARG A 42 -0.30 -10.66 -10.74
C ARG A 42 -1.50 -10.02 -10.06
N ARG A 43 -2.46 -10.83 -9.59
CA ARG A 43 -3.64 -10.32 -8.88
C ARG A 43 -3.28 -9.76 -7.51
N ILE A 44 -2.33 -10.37 -6.80
CA ILE A 44 -1.81 -9.85 -5.52
C ILE A 44 -1.16 -8.47 -5.72
N VAL A 45 -0.29 -8.32 -6.73
CA VAL A 45 0.33 -7.02 -7.06
C VAL A 45 -0.74 -5.97 -7.41
N THR A 46 -1.73 -6.36 -8.21
CA THR A 46 -2.84 -5.48 -8.60
C THR A 46 -3.68 -5.06 -7.40
N GLN A 47 -3.95 -5.97 -6.47
CA GLN A 47 -4.65 -5.67 -5.23
C GLN A 47 -3.84 -4.74 -4.33
N LEU A 48 -2.52 -4.92 -4.23
CA LEU A 48 -1.63 -4.03 -3.48
C LEU A 48 -1.65 -2.62 -4.07
N LEU A 49 -1.46 -2.49 -5.39
CA LEU A 49 -1.57 -1.23 -6.12
C LEU A 49 -2.93 -0.56 -5.88
N THR A 50 -4.00 -1.34 -5.98
CA THR A 50 -5.37 -0.86 -5.73
C THR A 50 -5.53 -0.38 -4.29
N CYS A 51 -4.99 -1.07 -3.29
CA CYS A 51 -5.04 -0.64 -1.88
C CYS A 51 -4.24 0.64 -1.61
N MET A 52 -3.11 0.83 -2.31
CA MET A 52 -2.31 2.06 -2.24
C MET A 52 -2.98 3.23 -2.98
N ASP A 53 -3.60 2.96 -4.14
CA ASP A 53 -4.35 3.95 -4.92
C ASP A 53 -5.70 4.31 -4.30
N GLN A 54 -6.34 3.37 -3.58
CA GLN A 54 -7.62 3.57 -2.88
C GLN A 54 -7.47 4.42 -1.60
N THR A 55 -6.63 5.46 -1.68
CA THR A 55 -6.70 6.65 -0.84
C THR A 55 -7.91 7.55 -1.17
N ILE A 56 -8.87 7.11 -2.00
CA ILE A 56 -10.05 7.90 -2.40
C ILE A 56 -11.25 6.96 -2.58
N PRO A 57 -11.94 6.52 -1.50
CA PRO A 57 -13.00 7.34 -0.88
C PRO A 57 -13.03 7.34 0.66
N LEU A 58 -12.39 6.39 1.35
CA LEU A 58 -12.40 6.30 2.83
C LEU A 58 -11.48 7.35 3.48
N VAL A 59 -10.33 7.63 2.89
CA VAL A 59 -9.44 8.72 3.34
C VAL A 59 -10.04 10.09 3.04
N LEU A 60 -10.84 10.22 1.97
CA LEU A 60 -11.62 11.44 1.73
C LEU A 60 -12.72 11.62 2.78
N LEU A 61 -13.43 10.54 3.15
CA LEU A 61 -14.43 10.57 4.20
C LEU A 61 -13.80 10.94 5.57
N VAL A 62 -12.63 10.39 5.89
CA VAL A 62 -11.88 10.73 7.10
C VAL A 62 -11.38 12.19 7.07
N LYS A 63 -10.90 12.69 5.92
CA LYS A 63 -10.55 14.12 5.76
C LYS A 63 -11.76 15.03 5.95
N ILE A 64 -12.92 14.69 5.38
CA ILE A 64 -14.17 15.47 5.46
C ILE A 64 -14.74 15.45 6.88
N LEU A 65 -14.80 14.28 7.54
CA LEU A 65 -15.33 14.15 8.91
C LEU A 65 -14.44 14.84 9.95
N ILE A 66 -13.15 15.00 9.68
CA ILE A 66 -12.18 15.54 10.63
C ILE A 66 -11.97 17.05 10.47
N GLN A 67 -12.19 17.62 9.27
CA GLN A 67 -12.17 19.08 9.06
C GLN A 67 -13.18 19.82 9.96
N THR A 68 -14.27 19.17 10.35
CA THR A 68 -15.28 19.73 11.26
C THR A 68 -14.90 19.69 12.74
N SER A 69 -13.87 18.92 13.15
CA SER A 69 -13.55 18.68 14.57
C SER A 69 -12.18 19.20 15.03
N GLY A 70 -11.39 19.85 14.17
CA GLY A 70 -10.07 20.42 14.52
C GLY A 70 -8.99 19.39 14.92
N LYS A 71 -9.28 18.09 14.89
CA LYS A 71 -8.30 17.01 15.10
C LYS A 71 -7.49 16.81 13.82
N LYS A 72 -6.20 16.45 13.92
CA LYS A 72 -5.41 16.10 12.73
C LYS A 72 -5.95 14.78 12.16
N PRO A 73 -6.13 14.63 10.84
CA PRO A 73 -6.53 13.35 10.26
C PRO A 73 -5.46 12.30 10.58
N GLY A 74 -5.88 11.17 11.16
CA GLY A 74 -5.02 10.01 11.29
C GLY A 74 -4.60 9.55 9.90
N TYR A 75 -3.30 9.37 9.68
CA TYR A 75 -2.74 8.89 8.42
C TYR A 75 -2.19 7.48 8.61
N VAL A 76 -2.10 6.73 7.51
CA VAL A 76 -1.42 5.45 7.45
C VAL A 76 -0.14 5.65 6.67
N LEU A 77 1.00 5.36 7.29
CA LEU A 77 2.30 5.34 6.62
C LEU A 77 2.60 3.91 6.18
N VAL A 78 2.87 3.70 4.90
CA VAL A 78 3.26 2.39 4.36
C VAL A 78 4.76 2.41 4.11
N ILE A 79 5.47 1.44 4.69
CA ILE A 79 6.92 1.27 4.54
C ILE A 79 7.16 -0.11 3.93
N GLY A 80 7.84 -0.15 2.79
CA GLY A 80 8.31 -1.39 2.16
C GLY A 80 9.82 -1.53 2.33
N ALA A 81 10.30 -2.71 2.71
CA ALA A 81 11.71 -3.04 2.74
C ALA A 81 12.01 -4.12 1.68
N THR A 82 13.13 -3.99 0.98
CA THR A 82 13.60 -4.97 -0.01
C THR A 82 15.10 -4.87 -0.20
N ASN A 83 15.72 -6.03 -0.44
CA ASN A 83 17.13 -6.11 -0.85
C ASN A 83 17.29 -6.06 -2.39
N ARG A 84 16.18 -6.02 -3.14
CA ARG A 84 16.12 -6.05 -4.61
C ARG A 84 15.18 -4.96 -5.14
N PRO A 85 15.52 -3.66 -5.00
CA PRO A 85 14.65 -2.56 -5.44
C PRO A 85 14.38 -2.54 -6.95
N ASP A 86 15.23 -3.19 -7.74
CA ASP A 86 15.10 -3.39 -9.18
C ASP A 86 14.11 -4.50 -9.56
N ALA A 87 13.79 -5.42 -8.64
CA ALA A 87 12.82 -6.49 -8.83
C ALA A 87 11.37 -6.03 -8.61
N VAL A 88 11.16 -4.92 -7.90
CA VAL A 88 9.84 -4.35 -7.58
C VAL A 88 9.17 -3.75 -8.83
N ASP A 89 7.85 -3.91 -8.94
CA ASP A 89 7.02 -3.33 -10.01
C ASP A 89 7.20 -1.79 -10.03
N PRO A 90 7.66 -1.20 -11.14
CA PRO A 90 7.86 0.25 -11.26
C PRO A 90 6.59 1.06 -10.99
N ALA A 91 5.40 0.48 -11.15
CA ALA A 91 4.15 1.14 -10.82
C ALA A 91 4.08 1.49 -9.33
N LEU A 92 4.62 0.67 -8.43
CA LEU A 92 4.59 0.93 -6.99
C LEU A 92 5.48 2.09 -6.56
N ARG A 93 6.49 2.44 -7.37
CA ARG A 93 7.42 3.55 -7.15
C ARG A 93 6.93 4.89 -7.72
N ARG A 94 5.71 4.93 -8.29
CA ARG A 94 5.13 6.15 -8.83
C ARG A 94 4.70 7.12 -7.72
N PRO A 95 4.69 8.44 -7.99
CA PRO A 95 4.21 9.44 -7.03
C PRO A 95 2.84 9.08 -6.44
N GLY A 96 2.70 9.23 -5.12
CA GLY A 96 1.49 8.85 -4.37
C GLY A 96 1.46 7.41 -3.84
N ARG A 97 2.53 6.62 -4.07
CA ARG A 97 2.72 5.26 -3.54
C ARG A 97 4.03 5.19 -2.72
N PHE A 98 5.02 4.41 -3.14
CA PHE A 98 6.38 4.48 -2.59
C PHE A 98 7.16 5.57 -3.33
N ASP A 99 6.84 6.83 -3.00
CA ASP A 99 7.44 8.01 -3.61
C ASP A 99 8.74 8.46 -2.92
N ARG A 100 9.07 7.86 -1.77
CA ARG A 100 10.29 8.11 -1.01
C ARG A 100 11.10 6.82 -0.87
N GLU A 101 12.38 6.94 -1.17
CA GLU A 101 13.36 5.87 -0.97
C GLU A 101 14.42 6.31 0.03
N ILE A 102 14.80 5.37 0.88
CA ILE A 102 15.84 5.54 1.89
C ILE A 102 16.84 4.42 1.61
N SER A 103 18.12 4.77 1.48
CA SER A 103 19.21 3.85 1.14
C SER A 103 20.36 4.02 2.13
#